data_AF-A0A936WL31-F1
#
_entry.id   AF-A0A936WL31-F1
#
_cell.length_a   1.000
_cell.length_b   1.000
_cell.length_c   1.000
_cell.angle_alpha   90.00
_cell.angle_beta   90.00
_cell.angle_gamma   90.00
#
_symmetry.space_group_name_H-M   'P 1'
#
loop_
_entity.id
_entity.type
_entity.pdbx_description
1 polymer ?
#
loop_
_entity_poly.entity_id
_entity_poly.type
_entity_poly.pdbx_seq_one_letter_code
_entity_poly.pdbx_strand_id
1 'polypeptide(L)'
;MLVLKILVSFLKALNEKASPRALAGGFALGAVIGLTPKGSLHNVVIVLLIFLLPVNKSASLVAVAVFSLFSYLFDPVFNRIGEFLLTLPSLRGFWTACYNTPVLPWTRFNNTLVLGSLISALLLFAPIFILSTRLVKTYRERVIAVASKWKLFQLMKVSKLYMLYEKLS
;
A
#
# COMPACT_ATOMS: atom_id res chain seq x y z
N MET A 1 -6.17 18.80 -8.66
CA MET A 1 -4.92 19.43 -8.17
C MET A 1 -4.11 18.52 -7.24
N LEU A 2 -4.72 17.80 -6.29
CA LEU A 2 -4.00 16.93 -5.32
C LEU A 2 -3.66 15.52 -5.86
N VAL A 3 -4.60 14.84 -6.52
CA VAL A 3 -4.38 13.50 -7.11
C VAL A 3 -3.23 13.50 -8.12
N LEU A 4 -3.21 14.50 -9.01
CA LEU A 4 -2.14 14.68 -9.98
C LEU A 4 -0.78 14.86 -9.29
N LYS A 5 -0.70 15.64 -8.20
CA LYS A 5 0.54 15.82 -7.43
C LYS A 5 1.04 14.51 -6.84
N ILE A 6 0.15 13.66 -6.30
CA ILE A 6 0.52 12.34 -5.76
C ILE A 6 1.08 11.44 -6.88
N LEU A 7 0.38 11.35 -8.00
CA LEU A 7 0.81 10.53 -9.14
C LEU A 7 2.14 11.02 -9.71
N VAL A 8 2.29 12.33 -9.90
CA VAL A 8 3.54 12.95 -10.34
C VAL A 8 4.67 12.66 -9.35
N SER A 9 4.46 12.87 -8.05
CA SER A 9 5.44 12.56 -6.99
C SER A 9 5.87 11.09 -7.00
N PHE A 10 4.92 10.17 -7.18
CA PHE A 10 5.20 8.74 -7.27
C PHE A 10 6.01 8.40 -8.52
N LEU A 11 5.66 8.94 -9.67
CA LEU A 11 6.43 8.78 -10.92
C LEU A 11 7.84 9.39 -10.81
N LYS A 12 8.00 10.54 -10.11
CA LYS A 12 9.34 11.08 -9.78
C LYS A 12 10.14 10.06 -8.98
N ALA A 13 9.58 9.55 -7.90
CA ALA A 13 10.25 8.59 -7.02
C ALA A 13 10.61 7.27 -7.72
N LEU A 14 9.83 6.85 -8.72
CA LEU A 14 10.17 5.71 -9.58
C LEU A 14 11.40 5.99 -10.47
N ASN A 15 11.52 7.20 -11.01
CA ASN A 15 12.57 7.58 -11.95
C ASN A 15 13.87 8.06 -11.26
N GLU A 16 13.78 8.61 -10.05
CA GLU A 16 14.91 9.15 -9.29
C GLU A 16 15.74 8.06 -8.59
N LYS A 17 16.90 8.44 -8.03
CA LYS A 17 17.74 7.57 -7.17
C LYS A 17 17.13 7.24 -5.79
N ALA A 18 15.81 7.38 -5.62
CA ALA A 18 15.13 7.02 -4.38
C ALA A 18 15.34 5.52 -4.07
N SER A 19 15.46 5.12 -2.81
CA SER A 19 15.69 3.71 -2.46
C SER A 19 14.52 2.82 -2.93
N PRO A 20 14.75 1.76 -3.75
CA PRO A 20 13.70 0.84 -4.18
C PRO A 20 12.96 0.19 -3.00
N ARG A 21 13.68 -0.06 -1.90
CA ARG A 21 13.10 -0.61 -0.66
C ARG A 21 12.21 0.40 0.05
N ALA A 22 12.57 1.68 0.06
CA ALA A 22 11.71 2.72 0.64
C ALA A 22 10.40 2.90 -0.14
N LEU A 23 10.47 2.80 -1.49
CA LEU A 23 9.30 2.84 -2.35
C LEU A 23 8.41 1.60 -2.15
N ALA A 24 9.02 0.41 -2.14
CA ALA A 24 8.31 -0.84 -1.92
C ALA A 24 7.70 -0.95 -0.52
N GLY A 25 8.41 -0.47 0.52
CA GLY A 25 7.90 -0.42 1.88
C GLY A 25 6.70 0.49 2.02
N GLY A 26 6.76 1.67 1.39
CA GLY A 26 5.62 2.58 1.31
C GLY A 26 4.44 1.94 0.61
N PHE A 27 4.67 1.32 -0.54
CA PHE A 27 3.64 0.63 -1.31
C PHE A 27 3.01 -0.54 -0.53
N ALA A 28 3.80 -1.37 0.15
CA ALA A 28 3.32 -2.49 0.95
C ALA A 28 2.50 -2.04 2.17
N LEU A 29 2.93 -1.00 2.89
CA LEU A 29 2.14 -0.44 4.01
C LEU A 29 0.83 0.19 3.50
N GLY A 30 0.86 0.89 2.38
CA GLY A 30 -0.33 1.43 1.75
C GLY A 30 -1.30 0.34 1.28
N ALA A 31 -0.78 -0.82 0.85
CA ALA A 31 -1.61 -1.97 0.48
C ALA A 31 -2.39 -2.52 1.68
N VAL A 32 -1.79 -2.56 2.88
CA VAL A 32 -2.51 -2.99 4.10
C VAL A 32 -3.70 -2.08 4.40
N ILE A 33 -3.53 -0.77 4.25
CA ILE A 33 -4.64 0.19 4.41
C ILE A 33 -5.67 0.02 3.29
N GLY A 34 -5.23 -0.18 2.04
CA GLY A 34 -6.12 -0.33 0.89
C GLY A 34 -6.96 -1.62 0.91
N LEU A 35 -6.42 -2.71 1.46
CA LEU A 35 -7.11 -4.02 1.52
C LEU A 35 -8.07 -4.16 2.71
N THR A 36 -7.98 -3.28 3.71
CA THR A 36 -8.75 -3.42 4.96
C THR A 36 -9.85 -2.36 5.09
N PRO A 37 -10.99 -2.67 5.76
CA PRO A 37 -12.07 -1.72 5.97
C PRO A 37 -11.59 -0.43 6.67
N LYS A 38 -12.02 0.71 6.12
CA LYS A 38 -11.71 2.03 6.66
C LYS A 38 -12.41 2.24 8.02
N GLY A 39 -11.76 2.99 8.91
CA GLY A 39 -12.31 3.35 10.24
C GLY A 39 -11.97 2.38 11.38
N SER A 40 -11.07 1.42 11.16
CA SER A 40 -10.54 0.54 12.20
C SER A 40 -9.24 1.10 12.77
N LEU A 41 -8.99 0.89 14.08
CA LEU A 41 -7.81 1.46 14.77
C LEU A 41 -6.47 1.02 14.15
N HIS A 42 -6.39 -0.20 13.60
CA HIS A 42 -5.16 -0.69 12.96
C HIS A 42 -4.73 0.19 11.78
N ASN A 43 -5.68 0.77 11.03
CA ASN A 43 -5.34 1.67 9.93
C ASN A 43 -4.66 2.95 10.40
N VAL A 44 -5.02 3.46 11.58
CA VAL A 44 -4.31 4.57 12.22
C VAL A 44 -2.88 4.18 12.56
N VAL A 45 -2.68 2.96 13.09
CA VAL A 45 -1.34 2.42 13.38
C VAL A 45 -0.49 2.32 12.11
N ILE A 46 -1.03 1.80 11.00
CA ILE A 46 -0.29 1.71 9.74
C ILE A 46 0.04 3.10 9.19
N VAL A 47 -0.87 4.07 9.28
CA VAL A 47 -0.60 5.46 8.89
C VAL A 47 0.55 6.03 9.73
N LEU A 48 0.54 5.84 11.05
CA LEU A 48 1.64 6.25 11.92
C LEU A 48 2.97 5.60 11.51
N LEU A 49 2.97 4.29 11.21
CA LEU A 49 4.15 3.60 10.70
C LEU A 49 4.67 4.20 9.39
N ILE A 50 3.79 4.59 8.46
CA ILE A 50 4.19 5.25 7.21
C ILE A 50 4.92 6.58 7.49
N PHE A 51 4.48 7.34 8.49
CA PHE A 51 5.12 8.60 8.87
C PHE A 51 6.44 8.40 9.63
N LEU A 52 6.50 7.42 10.54
CA LEU A 52 7.68 7.14 11.36
C LEU A 52 8.81 6.45 10.57
N LEU A 53 8.46 5.60 9.60
CA LEU A 53 9.44 4.85 8.84
C LEU A 53 9.96 5.67 7.64
N PRO A 54 11.23 5.44 7.21
CA PRO A 54 11.82 6.08 6.04
C PRO A 54 11.30 5.46 4.73
N VAL A 55 9.97 5.34 4.60
CA VAL A 55 9.26 4.87 3.41
C VAL A 55 8.77 6.02 2.56
N ASN A 56 8.45 5.75 1.29
CA ASN A 56 7.90 6.75 0.38
C ASN A 56 6.38 6.91 0.55
N LYS A 57 5.93 8.12 0.89
CA LYS A 57 4.53 8.42 1.22
C LYS A 57 3.63 8.46 0.00
N SER A 58 4.11 8.94 -1.16
CA SER A 58 3.31 8.94 -2.38
C SER A 58 3.06 7.52 -2.89
N ALA A 59 4.03 6.61 -2.73
CA ALA A 59 3.84 5.18 -3.01
C ALA A 59 2.77 4.55 -2.11
N SER A 60 2.73 4.90 -0.83
CA SER A 60 1.67 4.45 0.08
C SER A 60 0.29 4.92 -0.38
N LEU A 61 0.14 6.19 -0.74
CA LEU A 61 -1.14 6.73 -1.21
C LEU A 61 -1.60 6.09 -2.53
N VAL A 62 -0.68 5.86 -3.47
CA VAL A 62 -0.97 5.12 -4.70
C VAL A 62 -1.41 3.69 -4.38
N ALA A 63 -0.72 2.99 -3.49
CA ALA A 63 -1.10 1.64 -3.09
C ALA A 63 -2.48 1.61 -2.43
N VAL A 64 -2.80 2.56 -1.53
CA VAL A 64 -4.14 2.67 -0.94
C VAL A 64 -5.21 2.75 -2.03
N ALA A 65 -5.02 3.63 -3.02
CA ALA A 65 -5.98 3.78 -4.11
C ALA A 65 -6.13 2.50 -4.94
N VAL A 66 -5.01 1.88 -5.33
CA VAL A 66 -4.99 0.65 -6.12
C VAL A 66 -5.65 -0.50 -5.37
N PHE A 67 -5.23 -0.78 -4.14
CA PHE A 67 -5.74 -1.92 -3.38
C PHE A 67 -7.15 -1.71 -2.82
N SER A 68 -7.60 -0.46 -2.62
CA SER A 68 -9.01 -0.19 -2.29
C SER A 68 -9.98 -0.57 -3.42
N LEU A 69 -9.51 -0.59 -4.68
CA LEU A 69 -10.33 -1.08 -5.79
C LEU A 69 -10.41 -2.61 -5.77
N PHE A 70 -9.31 -3.27 -5.42
CA PHE A 70 -9.24 -4.72 -5.33
C PHE A 70 -9.90 -5.29 -4.08
N SER A 71 -10.02 -4.54 -2.99
CA SER A 71 -10.59 -5.04 -1.73
C SER A 71 -11.99 -5.61 -1.94
N TYR A 72 -12.85 -4.91 -2.68
CA TYR A 72 -14.22 -5.36 -2.98
C TYR A 72 -14.28 -6.74 -3.65
N LEU A 73 -13.28 -7.08 -4.46
CA LEU A 73 -13.18 -8.40 -5.09
C LEU A 73 -12.79 -9.49 -4.09
N PHE A 74 -11.96 -9.15 -3.10
CA PHE A 74 -11.47 -10.08 -2.08
C PHE A 74 -12.36 -10.14 -0.83
N ASP A 75 -13.31 -9.22 -0.65
CA ASP A 75 -14.19 -9.16 0.52
C ASP A 75 -14.89 -10.50 0.87
N PRO A 76 -15.40 -11.31 -0.09
CA PRO A 76 -15.97 -12.61 0.23
C PRO A 76 -14.95 -13.59 0.82
N VAL A 77 -13.70 -13.55 0.34
CA VAL A 77 -12.61 -14.40 0.83
C VAL A 77 -12.17 -13.96 2.22
N PHE A 78 -12.02 -12.65 2.42
CA PHE A 78 -11.67 -12.08 3.72
C PHE A 78 -12.72 -12.39 4.78
N ASN A 79 -14.02 -12.28 4.44
CA ASN A 79 -15.09 -12.66 5.37
C ASN A 79 -14.98 -14.12 5.81
N ARG A 80 -14.77 -15.06 4.89
CA ARG A 80 -14.61 -16.49 5.22
C ARG A 80 -13.41 -16.75 6.10
N ILE A 81 -12.27 -16.10 5.84
CA ILE A 81 -11.07 -16.22 6.68
C ILE A 81 -11.36 -15.71 8.08
N GLY A 82 -11.98 -14.54 8.21
CA GLY A 82 -12.31 -13.97 9.52
C GLY A 82 -13.33 -14.80 10.30
N GLU A 83 -14.36 -15.31 9.63
CA GLU A 83 -15.36 -16.21 10.21
C GLU A 83 -14.70 -17.49 10.72
N PHE A 84 -13.87 -18.13 9.90
CA PHE A 84 -13.11 -19.31 10.30
C PHE A 84 -12.29 -19.04 11.56
N LEU A 85 -11.56 -17.92 11.61
CA LEU A 85 -10.71 -17.59 12.76
C LEU A 85 -11.50 -17.26 14.04
N LEU A 86 -12.63 -16.56 13.92
CA LEU A 86 -13.45 -16.19 15.07
C LEU A 86 -14.27 -17.37 15.63
N THR A 87 -14.61 -18.35 14.79
CA THR A 87 -15.43 -19.52 15.19
C THR A 87 -14.61 -20.72 15.65
N LEU A 88 -13.30 -20.73 15.41
CA LEU A 88 -12.40 -21.80 15.88
C LEU A 88 -12.46 -21.95 17.42
N PRO A 89 -12.92 -23.10 17.94
CA PRO A 89 -13.09 -23.30 19.39
C PRO A 89 -11.79 -23.11 20.19
N SER A 90 -10.65 -23.52 19.61
CA SER A 90 -9.33 -23.37 20.21
C SER A 90 -8.88 -21.92 20.40
N LEU A 91 -9.42 -20.98 19.61
CA LEU A 91 -9.11 -19.55 19.70
C LEU A 91 -10.10 -18.77 20.57
N ARG A 92 -11.16 -19.42 21.07
CA ARG A 92 -12.21 -18.73 21.85
C ARG A 92 -11.64 -17.99 23.06
N GLY A 93 -10.77 -18.64 23.83
CA GLY A 93 -10.13 -18.03 25.00
C GLY A 93 -9.26 -16.82 24.63
N PHE A 94 -8.52 -16.90 23.52
CA PHE A 94 -7.71 -15.79 23.00
C PHE A 94 -8.61 -14.58 22.64
N TRP A 95 -9.68 -14.81 21.88
CA TRP A 95 -10.60 -13.74 21.50
C TRP A 95 -11.33 -13.14 22.70
N THR A 96 -11.71 -13.94 23.69
CA THR A 96 -12.29 -13.44 24.95
C THR A 96 -11.31 -12.54 25.70
N ALA A 97 -10.04 -12.93 25.80
CA ALA A 97 -9.01 -12.09 26.43
C ALA A 97 -8.81 -10.76 25.66
N CYS A 98 -8.73 -10.81 24.33
CA CYS A 98 -8.65 -9.61 23.50
C CYS A 98 -9.87 -8.70 23.68
N TYR A 99 -11.08 -9.26 23.74
CA TYR A 99 -12.31 -8.48 23.89
C TYR A 99 -12.38 -7.76 25.23
N ASN A 100 -11.90 -8.40 26.30
CA ASN A 100 -11.90 -7.83 27.64
C ASN A 100 -10.75 -6.83 27.89
N THR A 101 -9.86 -6.61 26.90
CA THR A 101 -8.78 -5.63 27.01
C THR A 101 -9.28 -4.25 26.57
N PRO A 102 -9.03 -3.14 27.29
CA PRO A 102 -9.67 -1.85 27.01
C PRO A 102 -9.52 -1.29 25.58
N VAL A 103 -8.37 -1.50 24.93
CA VAL A 103 -8.04 -0.86 23.64
C VAL A 103 -8.35 -1.77 22.44
N LEU A 104 -8.23 -3.09 22.59
CA LEU A 104 -8.34 -4.03 21.46
C LEU A 104 -9.71 -4.04 20.77
N PRO A 105 -10.86 -3.91 21.46
CA PRO A 105 -12.17 -3.82 20.81
C PRO A 105 -12.28 -2.68 19.78
N TRP A 106 -11.52 -1.59 19.94
CA TRP A 106 -11.49 -0.48 18.98
C TRP A 106 -10.84 -0.84 17.64
N THR A 107 -10.08 -1.95 17.59
CA THR A 107 -9.60 -2.50 16.31
C THR A 107 -10.71 -3.14 15.49
N ARG A 108 -11.88 -3.41 16.09
CA ARG A 108 -13.02 -4.11 15.47
C ARG A 108 -12.66 -5.52 14.99
N PHE A 109 -11.72 -6.19 15.66
CA PHE A 109 -11.31 -7.56 15.33
C PHE A 109 -12.45 -8.59 15.39
N ASN A 110 -13.54 -8.29 16.11
CA ASN A 110 -14.75 -9.11 16.16
C ASN A 110 -15.61 -9.02 14.88
N ASN A 111 -15.26 -8.15 13.94
CA ASN A 111 -15.85 -8.12 12.61
C ASN A 111 -15.05 -9.06 11.68
N THR A 112 -15.73 -10.03 11.07
CA THR A 112 -15.14 -11.04 10.18
C THR A 112 -14.35 -10.41 9.04
N LEU A 113 -14.91 -9.39 8.38
CA LEU A 113 -14.25 -8.70 7.28
C LEU A 113 -12.98 -7.98 7.75
N VAL A 114 -13.04 -7.27 8.89
CA VAL A 114 -11.88 -6.55 9.44
C VAL A 114 -10.76 -7.50 9.80
N LEU A 115 -11.06 -8.58 10.53
CA LEU A 115 -10.05 -9.55 10.95
C LEU A 115 -9.43 -10.29 9.77
N GLY A 116 -10.28 -10.82 8.88
CA GLY A 116 -9.84 -11.61 7.74
C GLY A 116 -9.04 -10.80 6.74
N SER A 117 -9.46 -9.55 6.47
CA SER A 117 -8.69 -8.65 5.60
C SER A 117 -7.36 -8.24 6.23
N LEU A 118 -7.32 -7.97 7.54
CA LEU A 118 -6.09 -7.60 8.24
C LEU A 118 -5.06 -8.73 8.19
N ILE A 119 -5.46 -9.94 8.54
CA ILE A 119 -4.55 -11.10 8.52
C ILE A 119 -4.09 -11.39 7.09
N SER A 120 -5.00 -11.35 6.13
CA SER A 120 -4.65 -11.54 4.72
C SER A 120 -3.68 -10.47 4.23
N ALA A 121 -3.92 -9.21 4.57
CA ALA A 121 -3.05 -8.10 4.20
C ALA A 121 -1.65 -8.19 4.84
N LEU A 122 -1.57 -8.63 6.10
CA LEU A 122 -0.29 -8.85 6.78
C LEU A 122 0.48 -10.03 6.15
N LEU A 123 -0.20 -11.11 5.77
CA LEU A 123 0.42 -12.21 5.03
C LEU A 123 0.89 -11.76 3.63
N LEU A 124 0.10 -10.93 2.95
CA LEU A 124 0.43 -10.38 1.64
C LEU A 124 1.49 -9.27 1.70
N PHE A 125 1.79 -8.72 2.88
CA PHE A 125 2.77 -7.64 3.03
C PHE A 125 4.15 -8.03 2.48
N ALA A 126 4.67 -9.20 2.87
CA ALA A 126 5.97 -9.69 2.42
C ALA A 126 6.04 -9.92 0.90
N PRO A 127 5.10 -10.66 0.26
CA PRO A 127 5.14 -10.84 -1.19
C PRO A 127 4.93 -9.51 -1.94
N ILE A 128 4.07 -8.61 -1.47
CA ILE A 128 3.90 -7.27 -2.07
C ILE A 128 5.22 -6.49 -1.99
N PHE A 129 5.87 -6.47 -0.82
CA PHE A 129 7.14 -5.77 -0.64
C PHE A 129 8.24 -6.31 -1.58
N ILE A 130 8.38 -7.63 -1.68
CA ILE A 130 9.38 -8.28 -2.54
C ILE A 130 9.07 -7.99 -4.01
N LEU A 131 7.82 -8.17 -4.42
CA LEU A 131 7.37 -7.94 -5.80
C LEU A 131 7.56 -6.48 -6.20
N SER A 132 7.09 -5.53 -5.38
CA SER A 132 7.28 -4.10 -5.62
C SER A 132 8.76 -3.75 -5.70
N THR A 133 9.62 -4.32 -4.85
CA THR A 133 11.07 -4.07 -4.93
C THR A 133 11.64 -4.54 -6.28
N ARG A 134 11.25 -5.74 -6.74
CA ARG A 134 11.68 -6.29 -8.04
C ARG A 134 11.16 -5.47 -9.21
N LEU A 135 9.90 -5.07 -9.17
CA LEU A 135 9.27 -4.23 -10.20
C LEU A 135 9.97 -2.88 -10.33
N VAL A 136 10.28 -2.22 -9.21
CA VAL A 136 10.96 -0.92 -9.22
C VAL A 136 12.37 -1.03 -9.80
N LYS A 137 13.14 -2.06 -9.41
CA LYS A 137 14.47 -2.29 -9.98
C LYS A 137 14.40 -2.56 -11.48
N THR A 138 13.53 -3.48 -11.89
CA THR A 138 13.34 -3.84 -13.30
C THR A 138 12.89 -2.65 -14.14
N TYR A 139 11.97 -1.84 -13.60
CA TYR A 139 11.51 -0.60 -14.24
C TYR A 139 12.68 0.36 -14.47
N ARG A 140 13.54 0.58 -13.47
CA ARG A 140 14.69 1.48 -13.62
C ARG A 140 15.72 0.94 -14.59
N GLU A 141 16.03 -0.34 -14.55
CA GLU A 141 17.02 -0.95 -15.44
C GLU A 141 16.55 -0.99 -16.89
N ARG A 142 15.28 -1.31 -17.14
CA ARG A 142 14.76 -1.49 -18.51
C ARG A 142 14.15 -0.22 -19.07
N VAL A 143 13.29 0.46 -18.34
CA VAL A 143 12.52 1.60 -18.87
C VAL A 143 13.40 2.84 -18.98
N ILE A 144 14.25 3.14 -17.98
CA ILE A 144 15.14 4.32 -18.07
C ILE A 144 16.23 4.10 -19.13
N ALA A 145 16.77 2.88 -19.24
CA ALA A 145 17.79 2.56 -20.24
C ALA A 145 17.26 2.50 -21.68
N VAL A 146 15.98 2.15 -21.88
CA VAL A 146 15.33 2.18 -23.19
C VAL A 146 14.84 3.59 -23.53
N ALA A 147 14.30 4.33 -22.56
CA ALA A 147 13.85 5.70 -22.73
C ALA A 147 15.00 6.66 -23.13
N SER A 148 16.21 6.45 -22.60
CA SER A 148 17.39 7.24 -23.00
C SER A 148 17.80 7.04 -24.45
N LYS A 149 17.41 5.93 -25.10
CA LYS A 149 17.73 5.62 -26.50
C LYS A 149 16.73 6.19 -27.50
N TRP A 150 15.52 6.54 -27.08
CA TRP A 150 14.48 7.05 -28.00
C TRP A 150 14.59 8.57 -28.11
N LYS A 151 15.00 9.09 -29.29
CA LYS A 151 15.05 10.53 -29.60
C LYS A 151 13.71 11.26 -29.31
N LEU A 152 12.58 10.56 -29.38
CA LEU A 152 11.26 11.07 -29.00
C LEU A 152 11.14 11.41 -27.51
N PHE A 153 11.87 10.70 -26.64
CA PHE A 153 11.91 10.95 -25.19
C PHE A 153 12.73 12.19 -24.85
N GLN A 154 13.75 12.51 -25.66
CA GLN A 154 14.47 13.79 -25.58
C GLN A 154 13.59 14.98 -26.03
N LEU A 155 12.69 14.77 -27.00
CA LEU A 155 11.71 15.76 -27.44
C LEU A 155 10.55 15.95 -26.45
N MET A 156 10.14 14.91 -25.71
CA MET A 156 9.09 15.03 -24.68
C MET A 156 9.53 15.80 -23.42
N LYS A 157 10.84 15.94 -23.16
CA LYS A 157 11.36 16.91 -22.18
C LYS A 157 11.02 18.36 -22.53
N VAL A 158 10.65 18.64 -23.78
CA VAL A 158 10.24 19.96 -24.30
C VAL A 158 8.70 20.11 -24.27
N SER A 159 7.96 19.04 -24.00
CA SER A 159 6.49 19.09 -23.98
C SER A 159 5.94 19.80 -22.73
N LYS A 160 4.83 20.53 -22.86
CA LYS A 160 4.17 21.29 -21.77
C LYS A 160 3.90 20.46 -20.50
N LEU A 161 3.76 19.14 -20.62
CA LEU A 161 3.57 18.22 -19.50
C LEU A 161 4.84 18.07 -18.62
N TYR A 162 6.03 18.11 -19.23
CA TYR A 162 7.30 18.11 -18.51
C TYR A 162 7.52 19.44 -17.77
N MET A 163 7.20 20.57 -18.41
CA MET A 163 7.21 21.87 -17.72
C MET A 163 6.18 21.97 -16.60
N LEU A 164 4.99 21.35 -16.75
CA LEU A 164 4.00 21.29 -15.67
C LEU A 164 4.49 20.41 -14.51
N TYR A 165 5.22 19.34 -14.79
CA TYR A 165 5.89 18.48 -13.82
C TYR A 165 7.02 19.19 -13.05
N GLU A 166 7.76 20.06 -13.73
CA GLU A 166 8.85 20.86 -13.16
C GLU A 166 8.31 22.07 -12.38
N LYS A 167 7.23 22.71 -12.86
CA LYS A 167 6.58 23.86 -12.22
C LYS A 167 5.67 23.49 -11.03
N LEU A 168 5.21 22.24 -10.95
CA LEU A 168 4.52 21.68 -9.78
C LEU A 168 5.47 20.92 -8.83
N SER A 169 6.75 20.84 -9.18
CA SER A 169 7.82 20.46 -8.25
C SER A 169 8.05 21.53 -7.21
#